data_AF-A0A4R4Q8R3-F1
#
_entry.id   AF-A0A4R4Q8R3-F1
#
_cell.length_a   1.000
_cell.length_b   1.000
_cell.length_c   1.000
_cell.angle_alpha   90.00
_cell.angle_beta   90.00
_cell.angle_gamma   90.00
#
_symmetry.space_group_name_H-M   'P 1'
#
loop_
_entity.id
_entity.type
_entity.pdbx_description
1 polymer ?
#
loop_
_entity_poly.entity_id
_entity_poly.type
_entity_poly.pdbx_seq_one_letter_code
_entity_poly.pdbx_strand_id
1 'polypeptide(L)'
;MTASRRSKPLTPVGRVLIWFMIVFLALVGLLVGGFAINAGLDGRSALANGPFGTFAPTDRGCGKYDCTWIGDFVSHDGTITRTGTKLLDGVDVSRTEPMPAEIADVGLRDDAGGSVAYTKDHSWGTSLVGGVLFLVLAGLTMPVLLIRMVRRHQRQTQPRDSNLYS
;
A
#
# COMPACT_ATOMS: atom_id res chain seq x y z
N MET A 1 2.07 49.67 2.36
CA MET A 1 2.06 49.13 3.74
C MET A 1 1.18 47.90 3.76
N THR A 2 1.76 46.70 3.77
CA THR A 2 1.03 45.43 3.85
C THR A 2 1.01 44.96 5.30
N ALA A 3 -0.18 44.89 5.90
CA ALA A 3 -0.39 44.45 7.27
C ALA A 3 0.05 42.98 7.42
N SER A 4 1.08 42.76 8.23
CA SER A 4 1.50 41.42 8.66
C SER A 4 0.36 40.76 9.43
N ARG A 5 -0.26 39.72 8.85
CA ARG A 5 -1.27 38.90 9.54
C ARG A 5 -0.59 38.20 10.71
N ARG A 6 -0.80 38.73 11.92
CA ARG A 6 -0.36 38.15 13.18
C ARG A 6 -0.99 36.75 13.33
N SER A 7 -0.20 35.71 13.17
CA SER A 7 -0.63 34.32 13.35
C SER A 7 -1.06 34.10 14.79
N LYS A 8 -2.32 33.68 15.00
CA LYS A 8 -2.83 33.35 16.34
C LYS A 8 -2.09 32.12 16.89
N PRO A 9 -1.67 32.12 18.17
CA PRO A 9 -1.04 30.96 18.78
C PRO A 9 -2.01 29.77 18.78
N LEU A 10 -1.49 28.58 18.48
CA LEU A 10 -2.27 27.35 18.53
C LEU A 10 -2.73 27.04 19.95
N THR A 11 -4.01 26.72 20.10
CA THR A 11 -4.57 26.24 21.37
C THR A 11 -3.96 24.88 21.74
N PRO A 12 -3.92 24.51 23.04
CA PRO A 12 -3.43 23.21 23.48
C PRO A 12 -4.14 22.04 22.78
N VAL A 13 -5.45 22.18 22.52
CA VAL A 13 -6.23 21.22 21.73
C VAL A 13 -5.70 21.09 20.29
N GLY A 14 -5.39 22.21 19.64
CA GLY A 14 -4.82 22.22 18.29
C GLY A 14 -3.44 21.53 18.22
N ARG A 15 -2.62 21.66 19.27
CA ARG A 15 -1.31 20.98 19.34
C ARG A 15 -1.47 19.46 19.46
N VAL A 16 -2.43 18.99 20.27
CA VAL A 16 -2.72 17.56 20.42
C VAL A 16 -3.26 16.98 19.11
N LEU A 17 -4.18 17.68 18.44
CA LEU A 17 -4.72 17.28 17.14
C LEU A 17 -3.64 17.14 16.06
N ILE A 18 -2.68 18.07 15.99
CA ILE A 18 -1.57 17.98 15.02
C ILE A 18 -0.71 16.76 15.29
N TRP A 19 -0.36 16.49 16.55
CA TRP A 19 0.42 15.29 16.89
C TRP A 19 -0.32 14.01 16.55
N PHE A 20 -1.61 13.93 16.86
CA PHE A 20 -2.44 12.80 16.47
C PHE A 20 -2.45 12.61 14.94
N MET A 21 -2.61 13.71 14.18
CA MET A 21 -2.56 13.67 12.72
C MET A 21 -1.23 13.20 12.16
N ILE A 22 -0.10 13.63 12.76
CA ILE A 22 1.24 13.18 12.38
C ILE A 22 1.35 11.65 12.54
N VAL A 23 0.97 11.13 13.72
CA VAL A 23 1.03 9.68 13.97
C VAL A 23 0.08 8.92 13.05
N PHE A 24 -1.14 9.43 12.86
CA PHE A 24 -2.12 8.81 11.98
C PHE A 24 -1.61 8.71 10.54
N LEU A 25 -1.06 9.79 9.97
CA LEU A 25 -0.51 9.79 8.60
C LEU A 25 0.69 8.85 8.47
N ALA A 26 1.56 8.81 9.48
CA ALA A 26 2.68 7.88 9.51
C ALA A 26 2.18 6.42 9.49
N LEU A 27 1.19 6.09 10.32
CA LEU A 27 0.60 4.75 10.37
C LEU A 27 -0.09 4.37 9.05
N VAL A 28 -0.93 5.26 8.50
CA VAL A 28 -1.62 5.01 7.23
C VAL A 28 -0.61 4.84 6.08
N GLY A 29 0.43 5.70 6.02
CA GLY A 29 1.50 5.60 5.04
C GLY A 29 2.25 4.28 5.12
N LEU A 30 2.57 3.82 6.33
CA LEU A 30 3.24 2.54 6.55
C LEU A 30 2.34 1.35 6.18
N LEU A 31 1.07 1.36 6.58
CA LEU A 31 0.15 0.26 6.33
C LEU A 31 -0.19 0.13 4.85
N VAL A 32 -0.66 1.21 4.23
CA VAL A 32 -1.06 1.20 2.81
C VAL A 32 0.15 1.05 1.90
N GLY A 33 1.22 1.81 2.16
CA GLY A 33 2.45 1.71 1.38
C GLY A 33 3.12 0.35 1.52
N GLY A 34 3.20 -0.19 2.75
CA GLY A 34 3.77 -1.51 3.01
C GLY A 34 2.99 -2.63 2.33
N PHE A 35 1.65 -2.59 2.36
CA PHE A 35 0.81 -3.57 1.68
C PHE A 35 1.04 -3.56 0.16
N ALA A 36 1.06 -2.38 -0.46
CA ALA A 36 1.29 -2.24 -1.90
C ALA A 36 2.71 -2.70 -2.32
N ILE A 37 3.73 -2.42 -1.49
CA ILE A 37 5.09 -2.91 -1.71
C ILE A 37 5.12 -4.44 -1.66
N ASN A 38 4.51 -5.05 -0.64
CA ASN A 38 4.47 -6.50 -0.51
C ASN A 38 3.76 -7.16 -1.70
N ALA A 39 2.59 -6.66 -2.09
CA ALA A 39 1.87 -7.16 -3.26
C ALA A 39 2.73 -7.09 -4.54
N GLY A 40 3.45 -5.98 -4.75
CA GLY A 40 4.38 -5.83 -5.88
C GLY A 40 5.58 -6.78 -5.81
N LEU A 41 6.12 -7.03 -4.61
CA LEU A 41 7.22 -7.99 -4.44
C LEU A 41 6.76 -9.44 -4.65
N ASP A 42 5.57 -9.79 -4.18
CA ASP A 42 5.00 -11.12 -4.36
C ASP A 42 4.70 -11.39 -5.84
N GLY A 43 4.05 -10.45 -6.53
CA GLY A 43 3.83 -10.53 -7.97
C GLY A 43 5.13 -10.63 -8.76
N ARG A 44 6.15 -9.83 -8.40
CA ARG A 44 7.48 -9.95 -9.02
C ARG A 44 8.11 -11.32 -8.77
N SER A 45 8.03 -11.84 -7.55
CA SER A 45 8.60 -13.13 -7.19
C SER A 45 7.95 -14.27 -7.97
N ALA A 46 6.62 -14.26 -8.06
CA ALA A 46 5.83 -15.22 -8.84
C ALA A 46 6.22 -15.17 -10.32
N LEU A 47 6.33 -13.98 -10.92
CA LEU A 47 6.60 -13.83 -12.35
C LEU A 47 8.08 -14.00 -12.73
N ALA A 48 9.02 -13.75 -11.82
CA ALA A 48 10.45 -13.87 -12.12
C ALA A 48 11.01 -15.26 -11.80
N ASN A 49 10.52 -15.90 -10.72
CA ASN A 49 11.11 -17.13 -10.19
C ASN A 49 10.08 -18.26 -10.02
N GLY A 50 8.78 -17.95 -10.10
CA GLY A 50 7.71 -18.95 -9.95
C GLY A 50 7.56 -19.83 -11.19
N PRO A 51 7.01 -21.04 -11.04
CA PRO A 51 6.67 -21.88 -12.18
C PRO A 51 5.50 -21.24 -12.93
N PHE A 52 5.60 -21.20 -14.25
CA PHE A 52 4.51 -20.76 -15.13
C PHE A 52 3.61 -21.92 -15.50
N GLY A 53 2.34 -21.61 -15.72
CA GLY A 53 1.33 -22.60 -16.05
C GLY A 53 0.01 -22.01 -16.48
N THR A 54 -1.01 -22.85 -16.39
CA THR A 54 -2.40 -22.50 -16.66
C THR A 54 -3.20 -22.51 -15.37
N PHE A 55 -4.10 -21.54 -15.23
CA PHE A 55 -5.06 -21.44 -14.14
C PHE A 55 -6.47 -21.71 -14.67
N ALA A 56 -7.15 -22.69 -14.12
CA ALA A 56 -8.54 -23.03 -14.40
C ALA A 56 -9.41 -22.59 -13.23
N PRO A 57 -10.16 -21.47 -13.34
CA PRO A 57 -11.06 -21.03 -12.28
C PRO A 57 -12.16 -22.06 -12.04
N THR A 58 -12.41 -22.38 -10.78
CA THR A 58 -13.49 -23.28 -10.34
C THR A 58 -14.53 -22.57 -9.49
N ASP A 59 -14.14 -21.47 -8.84
CA ASP A 59 -15.00 -20.67 -7.97
C ASP A 59 -14.59 -19.19 -7.97
N ARG A 60 -15.40 -18.34 -7.35
CA ARG A 60 -15.13 -16.91 -7.13
C ARG A 60 -15.31 -16.55 -5.67
N GLY A 61 -14.21 -16.15 -5.02
CA GLY A 61 -14.23 -15.58 -3.68
C GLY A 61 -14.53 -14.09 -3.73
N CYS A 62 -15.71 -13.67 -3.27
CA CYS A 62 -16.06 -12.24 -3.21
C CYS A 62 -16.03 -11.71 -1.78
N GLY A 63 -15.17 -10.71 -1.55
CA GLY A 63 -15.20 -9.85 -0.39
C GLY A 63 -16.28 -8.76 -0.50
N LYS A 64 -16.16 -7.78 0.40
CA LYS A 64 -17.07 -6.63 0.44
C LYS A 64 -16.84 -5.66 -0.72
N TYR A 65 -15.59 -5.55 -1.18
CA TYR A 65 -15.17 -4.54 -2.16
C TYR A 65 -14.55 -5.13 -3.41
N ASP A 66 -14.17 -6.40 -3.37
CA ASP A 66 -13.35 -7.08 -4.35
C ASP A 66 -13.83 -8.53 -4.54
N CYS A 67 -13.54 -9.09 -5.71
CA CYS A 67 -13.66 -10.53 -5.94
C CYS A 67 -12.34 -11.05 -6.51
N THR A 68 -12.06 -12.33 -6.26
CA THR A 68 -10.91 -13.04 -6.80
C THR A 68 -11.36 -14.39 -7.34
N TRP A 69 -10.71 -14.84 -8.39
CA TRP A 69 -10.91 -16.20 -8.89
C TRP A 69 -10.17 -17.20 -8.00
N ILE A 70 -10.83 -18.31 -7.72
CA ILE A 70 -10.27 -19.46 -7.00
C ILE A 70 -10.31 -20.63 -7.96
N GLY A 71 -9.21 -21.38 -8.07
CA GLY A 71 -9.11 -22.39 -9.11
C GLY A 71 -7.92 -23.30 -8.97
N ASP A 72 -7.73 -24.10 -10.01
CA ASP A 72 -6.64 -25.06 -10.10
C ASP A 72 -5.53 -24.47 -10.97
N PHE A 73 -4.30 -24.57 -10.50
CA PHE A 73 -3.10 -24.23 -11.24
C PHE A 73 -2.39 -25.51 -11.66
N VAL A 74 -1.93 -25.56 -12.91
CA VAL A 74 -1.10 -26.62 -13.45
C VAL A 74 0.09 -25.99 -14.16
N SER A 75 1.32 -26.32 -13.75
CA SER A 75 2.53 -25.83 -14.41
C SER A 75 2.64 -26.37 -15.85
N HIS A 76 3.35 -25.63 -16.71
CA HIS A 76 3.52 -25.98 -18.12
C HIS A 76 4.21 -27.33 -18.35
N ASP A 77 5.08 -27.74 -17.42
CA ASP A 77 5.73 -29.06 -17.45
C ASP A 77 4.88 -30.18 -16.82
N GLY A 78 3.69 -29.84 -16.30
CA GLY A 78 2.76 -30.75 -15.64
C GLY A 78 3.24 -31.29 -14.28
N THR A 79 4.36 -30.81 -13.75
CA THR A 79 4.95 -31.35 -12.51
C THR A 79 4.32 -30.78 -11.24
N ILE A 80 3.73 -29.60 -11.33
CA ILE A 80 3.13 -28.88 -10.20
C ILE A 80 1.65 -28.67 -10.46
N THR A 81 0.84 -29.20 -9.56
CA THR A 81 -0.59 -28.90 -9.49
C THR A 81 -0.93 -28.31 -8.12
N ARG A 82 -1.77 -27.27 -8.11
CA ARG A 82 -2.28 -26.63 -6.89
C ARG A 82 -3.76 -26.36 -7.03
N THR A 83 -4.55 -26.82 -6.08
CA THR A 83 -5.99 -26.56 -6.04
C THR A 83 -6.30 -25.42 -5.07
N GLY A 84 -7.41 -24.73 -5.28
CA GLY A 84 -7.81 -23.60 -4.42
C GLY A 84 -6.85 -22.40 -4.50
N THR A 85 -6.08 -22.32 -5.59
CA THR A 85 -5.17 -21.21 -5.87
C THR A 85 -5.98 -19.94 -6.11
N LYS A 86 -5.55 -18.82 -5.52
CA LYS A 86 -6.18 -17.52 -5.76
C LYS A 86 -5.49 -16.80 -6.90
N LEU A 87 -6.24 -16.29 -7.87
CA LEU A 87 -5.69 -15.40 -8.89
C LEU A 87 -5.73 -13.96 -8.37
N LEU A 88 -4.57 -13.44 -7.99
CA LEU A 88 -4.39 -12.03 -7.64
C LEU A 88 -3.91 -11.30 -8.88
N ASP A 89 -4.85 -10.81 -9.68
CA ASP A 89 -4.56 -9.88 -10.76
C ASP A 89 -4.88 -8.43 -10.31
N GLY A 90 -4.27 -7.45 -10.97
CA GLY A 90 -4.62 -6.02 -10.84
C GLY A 90 -5.93 -5.66 -11.56
N VAL A 91 -6.65 -6.64 -12.09
CA VAL A 91 -7.93 -6.49 -12.78
C VAL A 91 -9.06 -6.81 -11.80
N ASP A 92 -9.95 -5.84 -11.58
CA ASP A 92 -11.15 -6.03 -10.76
C ASP A 92 -12.04 -7.12 -11.36
N VAL A 93 -12.06 -8.29 -10.75
CA VAL A 93 -13.02 -9.35 -11.11
C VAL A 93 -14.40 -8.89 -10.67
N SER A 94 -15.29 -8.61 -11.62
CA SER A 94 -16.65 -8.20 -11.27
C SER A 94 -17.49 -9.42 -10.87
N ARG A 95 -18.53 -9.24 -10.05
CA ARG A 95 -19.48 -10.31 -9.67
C ARG A 95 -20.28 -10.87 -10.85
N THR A 96 -20.41 -10.10 -11.91
CA THR A 96 -21.20 -10.45 -13.09
C THR A 96 -20.34 -10.99 -14.23
N GLU A 97 -19.01 -10.98 -14.08
CA GLU A 97 -18.10 -11.46 -15.11
C GLU A 97 -18.29 -12.96 -15.32
N PRO A 98 -18.38 -13.44 -16.57
CA PRO A 98 -18.40 -14.87 -16.84
C PRO A 98 -17.07 -15.49 -16.42
N MET A 99 -17.13 -16.70 -15.87
CA MET A 99 -15.93 -17.46 -15.51
C MET A 99 -15.22 -17.91 -16.78
N PRO A 100 -13.95 -17.52 -17.00
CA PRO A 100 -13.19 -18.05 -18.12
C PRO A 100 -12.91 -19.54 -17.88
N ALA A 101 -12.81 -20.31 -18.96
CA ALA A 101 -12.48 -21.73 -18.85
C ALA A 101 -11.06 -21.92 -18.29
N GLU A 102 -10.10 -21.18 -18.85
CA GLU A 102 -8.69 -21.21 -18.46
C GLU A 102 -8.04 -19.85 -18.70
N ILE A 103 -6.98 -19.58 -17.92
CA ILE A 103 -6.12 -18.40 -18.01
C ILE A 103 -4.69 -18.91 -18.13
N ALA A 104 -4.09 -18.74 -19.31
CA ALA A 104 -2.75 -19.19 -19.60
C ALA A 104 -1.68 -18.22 -19.06
N ASP A 105 -0.44 -18.70 -18.99
CA ASP A 105 0.75 -17.92 -18.65
C ASP A 105 0.65 -17.16 -17.32
N VAL A 106 0.16 -17.86 -16.30
CA VAL A 106 0.17 -17.38 -14.92
C VAL A 106 1.41 -17.87 -14.18
N GLY A 107 2.02 -17.02 -13.36
CA GLY A 107 3.12 -17.37 -12.47
C GLY A 107 2.59 -17.75 -11.09
N LEU A 108 3.00 -18.90 -10.56
CA LEU A 108 2.60 -19.38 -9.23
C LEU A 108 3.57 -18.89 -8.14
N ARG A 109 3.01 -18.55 -7.00
CA ARG A 109 3.73 -18.37 -5.74
C ARG A 109 3.03 -19.12 -4.63
N ASP A 110 3.76 -20.04 -4.02
CA ASP A 110 3.33 -20.73 -2.81
C ASP A 110 3.80 -19.92 -1.58
N ASP A 111 2.89 -19.68 -0.63
CA ASP A 111 3.19 -19.12 0.67
C ASP A 111 2.59 -19.98 1.81
N ALA A 112 2.82 -19.58 3.07
CA ALA A 112 2.30 -20.31 4.22
C ALA A 112 0.77 -20.25 4.36
N GLY A 113 0.11 -19.33 3.64
CA GLY A 113 -1.34 -19.09 3.66
C GLY A 113 -2.09 -19.71 2.47
N GLY A 114 -1.37 -20.22 1.46
CA GLY A 114 -1.92 -20.91 0.30
C GLY A 114 -1.11 -20.66 -0.98
N SER A 115 -1.69 -21.07 -2.10
CA SER A 115 -1.14 -20.78 -3.43
C SER A 115 -1.80 -19.54 -4.03
N VAL A 116 -0.98 -18.68 -4.62
CA VAL A 116 -1.42 -17.47 -5.32
C VAL A 116 -0.81 -17.47 -6.72
N ALA A 117 -1.64 -17.18 -7.71
CA ALA A 117 -1.23 -17.02 -9.09
C ALA A 117 -1.34 -15.56 -9.53
N TYR A 118 -0.45 -15.14 -10.43
CA TYR A 118 -0.41 -13.81 -11.03
C TYR A 118 -0.36 -13.93 -12.54
N THR A 119 -1.13 -13.11 -13.26
CA THR A 119 -1.07 -13.03 -14.72
C THR A 119 0.22 -12.36 -15.18
N LYS A 120 0.70 -12.69 -16.38
CA LYS A 120 1.95 -12.14 -16.92
C LYS A 120 1.91 -10.62 -17.13
N ASP A 121 0.74 -10.07 -17.41
CA ASP A 121 0.48 -8.64 -17.57
C ASP A 121 0.29 -7.91 -16.23
N HIS A 122 0.35 -8.62 -15.10
CA HIS A 122 0.29 -8.03 -13.78
C HIS A 122 1.39 -6.97 -13.59
N SER A 123 0.96 -5.73 -13.35
CA SER A 123 1.83 -4.57 -13.28
C SER A 123 2.50 -4.41 -11.91
N TRP A 124 3.24 -5.43 -11.45
CA TRP A 124 3.92 -5.44 -10.14
C TRP A 124 4.76 -4.17 -9.86
N GLY A 125 5.34 -3.58 -10.91
CA GLY A 125 6.13 -2.36 -10.83
C GLY A 125 5.31 -1.13 -10.41
N THR A 126 4.06 -1.02 -10.85
CA THR A 126 3.20 0.12 -10.48
C THR A 126 2.80 0.04 -9.00
N SER A 127 2.45 -1.15 -8.51
CA SER A 127 2.16 -1.40 -7.09
C SER A 127 3.37 -1.11 -6.21
N LEU A 128 4.56 -1.56 -6.62
CA LEU A 128 5.78 -1.32 -5.86
C LEU A 128 6.17 0.16 -5.84
N VAL A 129 6.20 0.82 -7.00
CA VAL A 129 6.54 2.25 -7.11
C VAL A 129 5.51 3.11 -6.39
N GLY A 130 4.22 2.81 -6.57
CA GLY A 130 3.12 3.50 -5.90
C GLY A 130 3.18 3.35 -4.38
N GLY A 131 3.44 2.13 -3.89
CA GLY A 131 3.60 1.84 -2.47
C GLY A 131 4.78 2.59 -1.85
N VAL A 132 5.95 2.58 -2.50
CA VAL A 132 7.13 3.34 -2.05
C VAL A 132 6.84 4.83 -2.04
N LEU A 133 6.26 5.36 -3.11
CA LEU A 133 5.94 6.78 -3.22
C LEU A 133 4.96 7.21 -2.11
N PHE A 134 3.92 6.42 -1.86
CA PHE A 134 2.95 6.70 -0.81
C PHE A 134 3.57 6.64 0.59
N LEU A 135 4.38 5.62 0.87
CA LEU A 135 5.09 5.48 2.14
C LEU A 135 6.04 6.66 2.38
N VAL A 136 6.79 7.08 1.37
CA VAL A 136 7.69 8.22 1.48
C VAL A 136 6.90 9.51 1.65
N LEU A 137 5.94 9.79 0.77
CA LEU A 137 5.21 11.05 0.79
C LEU A 137 4.31 11.18 2.03
N ALA A 138 3.35 10.28 2.19
CA ALA A 138 2.37 10.33 3.27
C ALA A 138 2.97 9.86 4.60
N GLY A 139 3.78 8.80 4.59
CA GLY A 139 4.32 8.18 5.81
C GLY A 139 5.52 8.91 6.41
N LEU A 140 6.34 9.60 5.60
CA LEU A 140 7.56 10.25 6.08
C LEU A 140 7.57 11.77 5.84
N THR A 141 7.39 12.23 4.60
CA THR A 141 7.58 13.65 4.28
C THR A 141 6.54 14.54 4.97
N MET A 142 5.26 14.17 4.95
CA MET A 142 4.18 14.95 5.57
C MET A 142 4.35 15.06 7.10
N PRO A 143 4.57 13.95 7.84
CA PRO A 143 4.94 13.99 9.25
C PRO A 143 6.14 14.91 9.55
N VAL A 144 7.22 14.78 8.79
CA VAL A 144 8.44 15.58 8.99
C VAL A 144 8.18 17.07 8.73
N LEU A 145 7.41 17.42 7.70
CA LEU A 145 7.04 18.81 7.41
C LEU A 145 6.16 19.40 8.51
N LEU A 146 5.17 18.66 9.01
CA LEU A 146 4.31 19.09 10.11
C LEU A 146 5.13 19.30 11.39
N ILE A 147 6.04 18.38 11.73
CA ILE A 147 6.95 18.54 12.88
C ILE A 147 7.81 19.79 12.71
N ARG A 148 8.35 20.03 11.50
CA ARG A 148 9.16 21.23 11.23
C ARG A 148 8.34 22.51 11.37
N MET A 149 7.09 22.53 10.90
CA MET A 149 6.20 23.68 11.05
C MET A 149 5.87 23.95 12.53
N VAL A 150 5.54 22.92 13.31
CA VAL A 150 5.28 23.04 14.74
C VAL A 150 6.51 23.57 15.49
N ARG A 151 7.69 23.01 15.22
CA ARG A 151 8.95 23.48 15.82
C ARG A 151 9.27 24.93 15.44
N ARG A 152 9.01 25.33 14.20
CA ARG A 152 9.20 26.73 13.75
C ARG A 152 8.27 27.69 14.51
N HIS A 153 7.01 27.32 14.70
CA HIS A 153 6.07 28.15 15.46
C HIS A 153 6.46 28.25 16.94
N GLN A 154 6.87 27.14 17.58
CA GLN A 154 7.32 27.16 18.98
C GLN A 154 8.50 28.10 19.22
N ARG A 155 9.50 28.10 18.31
CA ARG A 155 10.68 28.98 18.41
C ARG A 155 10.33 30.47 18.32
N GLN A 156 9.23 30.83 17.64
CA GLN A 156 8.81 32.22 17.51
C GLN A 156 8.02 32.71 18.72
N THR A 157 7.38 31.81 19.47
CA THR A 157 6.55 32.17 20.63
C THR A 157 7.32 32.15 21.95
N GLN A 158 8.55 31.64 21.98
CA GLN A 158 9.39 31.67 23.17
C GLN A 158 10.04 33.06 23.29
N PRO A 159 9.60 33.91 24.24
CA PRO A 159 10.13 35.26 24.39
C PRO A 159 11.60 35.19 24.82
N ARG A 160 12.39 36.13 24.31
CA ARG A 160 13.78 36.39 24.68
C ARG A 160 13.83 37.03 26.07
N ASP A 161 13.27 36.38 27.09
CA ASP A 161 13.23 36.88 28.47
C ASP A 161 14.51 36.55 29.26
N SER A 162 15.50 35.92 28.61
CA SER A 162 16.77 35.55 29.26
C SER A 162 17.79 36.69 29.37
N ASN A 163 17.48 37.92 28.95
CA ASN A 163 18.43 39.04 28.91
C ASN A 163 18.09 40.21 29.85
N LEU A 164 17.24 40.01 30.86
CA LEU A 164 16.88 41.07 31.83
C LEU A 164 17.38 40.84 33.27
N TYR A 165 18.30 39.90 33.47
CA TYR A 165 19.03 39.71 34.74
C TYR A 165 20.54 39.68 34.53
N SER A 166 21.10 40.74 33.96
CA SER A 166 22.54 41.03 33.95
C SER A 166 22.77 42.52 34.09
#